data_AF-A0A5J6Z3P1-F1
#
_entry.id   AF-A0A5J6Z3P1-F1
#
_cell.length_a   1.000
_cell.length_b   1.000
_cell.length_c   1.000
_cell.angle_alpha   90.00
_cell.angle_beta   90.00
_cell.angle_gamma   90.00
#
_symmetry.space_group_name_H-M   'P 1'
#
loop_
_entity.id
_entity.type
_entity.pdbx_description
1 polymer ?
#
loop_
_entity_poly.entity_id
_entity_poly.type
_entity_poly.pdbx_seq_one_letter_code
_entity_poly.pdbx_strand_id
1 'polypeptide(L)'
;MPFRRTPAQALFLSAALSLGVLLPGAASAQTAAPAPKPATSSAATTEAASAIAIEVSAAVKGQIVSCPTGLKLSPRAVCLYVPSSVASLRPLIAGKLSGRTAGGWKTSGKASTLLVSQKAGGPLGAFVLLSALNDKESLVVVDAAQAKVSAAKPATPAGVTKGQPYVLGRDLAGVVSVTSQGGGNYRLTTEDGSVLTVTVGRKAAQTSNGTVELPLAPATDGTNLIFPLDGLRSLGCTVTPAGTNLTVACGADSVGLRPIVF
;
A
#
# COMPACT_ATOMS: atom_id res chain seq x y z
N MET A 1 63.03 -20.30 0.39
CA MET A 1 64.10 -19.26 0.26
C MET A 1 65.08 -19.79 -0.78
N PRO A 2 65.59 -19.03 -1.78
CA PRO A 2 65.89 -17.59 -1.84
C PRO A 2 65.17 -16.89 -3.02
N PHE A 3 65.52 -15.69 -3.49
CA PHE A 3 65.58 -14.36 -2.89
C PHE A 3 65.66 -13.38 -4.10
N ARG A 4 64.87 -12.30 -4.06
CA ARG A 4 64.94 -10.99 -4.75
C ARG A 4 65.82 -10.82 -6.02
N ARG A 5 65.30 -10.03 -6.98
CA ARG A 5 65.89 -8.73 -7.41
C ARG A 5 64.98 -7.91 -8.33
N THR A 6 64.78 -6.66 -7.94
CA THR A 6 64.26 -5.52 -8.72
C THR A 6 65.38 -4.92 -9.59
N PRO A 7 65.05 -4.18 -10.67
CA PRO A 7 65.33 -2.72 -10.75
C PRO A 7 64.13 -1.96 -11.39
N ALA A 8 63.68 -0.79 -10.91
CA ALA A 8 64.25 0.58 -10.93
C ALA A 8 64.06 1.36 -12.26
N GLN A 9 63.70 2.65 -12.13
CA GLN A 9 63.64 3.76 -13.13
C GLN A 9 62.28 3.96 -13.84
N ALA A 10 61.71 5.17 -14.03
CA ALA A 10 62.07 6.57 -13.74
C ALA A 10 60.74 7.40 -13.69
N LEU A 11 60.50 8.25 -12.68
CA LEU A 11 60.73 9.71 -12.70
C LEU A 11 60.18 10.44 -13.94
N PHE A 12 59.03 11.11 -13.81
CA PHE A 12 58.77 12.42 -14.42
C PHE A 12 57.80 13.23 -13.55
N LEU A 13 58.37 14.19 -12.80
CA LEU A 13 57.68 15.40 -12.34
C LEU A 13 57.64 16.38 -13.52
N SER A 14 56.53 17.10 -13.69
CA SER A 14 56.54 18.52 -14.08
C SER A 14 55.20 19.15 -13.75
N ALA A 15 55.32 20.19 -12.91
CA ALA A 15 54.25 21.08 -12.50
C ALA A 15 54.01 22.17 -13.56
N ALA A 16 52.78 22.65 -13.65
CA ALA A 16 52.50 24.00 -14.13
C ALA A 16 51.30 24.56 -13.36
N LEU A 17 51.58 25.53 -12.50
CA LEU A 17 50.62 26.45 -11.91
C LEU A 17 50.00 27.30 -13.02
N SER A 18 48.71 27.60 -12.92
CA SER A 18 48.14 28.83 -13.45
C SER A 18 46.99 29.29 -12.55
N LEU A 19 47.23 30.40 -11.86
CA LEU A 19 46.24 31.20 -11.12
C LEU A 19 45.19 31.76 -12.10
N GLY A 20 43.91 31.66 -11.73
CA GLY A 20 42.80 32.35 -12.39
C GLY A 20 41.84 32.90 -11.34
N VAL A 21 41.62 34.20 -11.40
CA VAL A 21 41.03 35.10 -10.39
C VAL A 21 39.51 34.94 -10.22
N LEU A 22 39.05 35.21 -8.99
CA LEU A 22 37.68 35.33 -8.50
C LEU A 22 36.81 36.38 -9.24
N LEU A 23 35.53 36.06 -9.47
CA LEU A 23 34.36 36.93 -9.23
C LEU A 23 33.06 36.09 -9.20
N PRO A 24 32.02 36.51 -8.44
CA PRO A 24 30.93 35.65 -7.99
C PRO A 24 29.75 35.64 -8.97
N GLY A 25 29.44 34.47 -9.52
CA GLY A 25 28.18 34.23 -10.23
C GLY A 25 27.07 33.85 -9.25
N ALA A 26 26.10 34.74 -9.05
CA ALA A 26 24.83 34.42 -8.44
C ALA A 26 24.08 33.44 -9.35
N ALA A 27 23.97 32.18 -8.96
CA ALA A 27 23.15 31.18 -9.62
C ALA A 27 22.24 30.50 -8.59
N SER A 28 20.98 30.89 -8.67
CA SER A 28 19.76 30.34 -8.07
C SER A 28 19.92 29.01 -7.34
N ALA A 29 19.64 29.02 -6.03
CA ALA A 29 19.25 27.82 -5.30
C ALA A 29 17.99 27.24 -5.93
N GLN A 30 18.16 26.30 -6.86
CA GLN A 30 17.07 25.41 -7.28
C GLN A 30 16.79 24.48 -6.10
N THR A 31 15.76 24.85 -5.32
CA THR A 31 15.04 23.91 -4.47
C THR A 31 14.72 22.67 -5.30
N ALA A 32 15.44 21.58 -5.03
CA ALA A 32 15.12 20.29 -5.61
C ALA A 32 13.66 19.97 -5.26
N ALA A 33 12.85 19.71 -6.29
CA ALA A 33 11.47 19.27 -6.11
C ALA A 33 11.46 18.03 -5.21
N PRO A 34 10.54 17.93 -4.23
CA PRO A 34 10.42 16.74 -3.40
C PRO A 34 10.24 15.52 -4.29
N ALA A 35 11.13 14.53 -4.15
CA ALA A 35 10.95 13.24 -4.81
C ALA A 35 9.57 12.69 -4.42
N PRO A 36 8.74 12.23 -5.38
CA PRO A 36 7.46 11.63 -5.06
C PRO A 36 7.69 10.38 -4.20
N LYS A 37 7.35 10.46 -2.91
CA LYS A 37 7.37 9.31 -2.00
C LYS A 37 6.40 8.24 -2.53
N PRO A 38 6.78 6.94 -2.52
CA PRO A 38 5.93 5.89 -3.05
C PRO A 38 4.61 5.84 -2.28
N ALA A 39 3.50 5.82 -3.00
CA ALA A 39 2.19 5.54 -2.41
C ALA A 39 2.26 4.18 -1.69
N THR A 40 2.05 4.16 -0.38
CA THR A 40 1.98 2.93 0.42
C THR A 40 0.60 2.29 0.24
N SER A 41 0.25 1.89 -0.99
CA SER A 41 -0.63 0.74 -1.15
C SER A 41 0.12 -0.43 -0.56
N SER A 42 -0.45 -1.07 0.47
CA SER A 42 0.13 -2.21 1.20
C SER A 42 1.11 -2.97 0.33
N ALA A 43 2.38 -2.99 0.72
CA ALA A 43 3.44 -3.64 -0.04
C ALA A 43 3.04 -5.08 -0.41
N ALA A 44 2.29 -5.77 0.46
CA ALA A 44 1.71 -7.08 0.20
C ALA A 44 0.67 -7.13 -0.94
N THR A 45 -0.19 -6.12 -1.11
CA THR A 45 -1.13 -6.06 -2.24
C THR A 45 -0.45 -5.63 -3.53
N THR A 46 0.58 -4.78 -3.41
CA THR A 46 1.41 -4.34 -4.55
C THR A 46 2.29 -5.48 -5.08
N GLU A 47 2.92 -6.24 -4.19
CA GLU A 47 3.74 -7.41 -4.52
C GLU A 47 2.89 -8.52 -5.10
N ALA A 48 1.71 -8.80 -4.52
CA ALA A 48 0.82 -9.81 -5.07
C ALA A 48 0.21 -9.43 -6.43
N ALA A 49 -0.17 -8.18 -6.64
CA ALA A 49 -0.62 -7.71 -7.96
C ALA A 49 0.52 -7.80 -8.99
N SER A 50 1.75 -7.52 -8.59
CA SER A 50 2.94 -7.64 -9.44
C SER A 50 3.27 -9.10 -9.78
N ALA A 51 3.23 -10.00 -8.79
CA ALA A 51 3.44 -11.43 -8.99
C ALA A 51 2.38 -12.03 -9.93
N ILE A 52 1.09 -11.68 -9.70
CA ILE A 52 -0.01 -12.11 -10.57
C ILE A 52 0.15 -11.52 -11.98
N ALA A 53 0.59 -10.26 -12.11
CA ALA A 53 0.86 -9.65 -13.41
C ALA A 53 1.98 -10.39 -14.17
N ILE A 54 3.06 -10.79 -13.49
CA ILE A 54 4.15 -11.57 -14.10
C ILE A 54 3.61 -12.93 -14.59
N GLU A 55 2.87 -13.65 -13.75
CA GLU A 55 2.30 -14.95 -14.12
C GLU A 55 1.32 -14.85 -15.29
N VAL A 56 0.44 -13.85 -15.27
CA VAL A 56 -0.52 -13.59 -16.35
C VAL A 56 0.22 -13.18 -17.62
N SER A 57 1.24 -12.32 -17.54
CA SER A 57 2.05 -11.92 -18.69
C SER A 57 2.78 -13.12 -19.34
N ALA A 58 3.30 -14.04 -18.53
CA ALA A 58 3.91 -15.28 -19.01
C ALA A 58 2.89 -16.22 -19.67
N ALA A 59 1.65 -16.24 -19.17
CA ALA A 59 0.58 -17.05 -19.70
C ALA A 59 0.05 -16.56 -21.06
N VAL A 60 -0.08 -15.23 -21.22
CA VAL A 60 -0.73 -14.62 -22.38
C VAL A 60 0.23 -14.04 -23.41
N LYS A 61 1.53 -13.98 -23.07
CA LYS A 61 2.60 -13.38 -23.92
C LYS A 61 2.22 -11.98 -24.44
N GLY A 62 1.66 -11.16 -23.56
CA GLY A 62 1.20 -9.82 -23.89
C GLY A 62 2.30 -8.77 -23.86
N GLN A 63 2.14 -7.72 -24.65
CA GLN A 63 3.01 -6.55 -24.64
C GLN A 63 2.54 -5.55 -23.57
N ILE A 64 3.43 -5.11 -22.69
CA ILE A 64 3.10 -4.06 -21.70
C ILE A 64 2.82 -2.75 -22.44
N VAL A 65 1.67 -2.16 -22.15
CA VAL A 65 1.20 -0.88 -22.70
C VAL A 65 0.73 0.04 -21.58
N SER A 66 0.63 1.33 -21.86
CA SER A 66 0.06 2.29 -20.93
C SER A 66 -1.42 1.98 -20.69
N CYS A 67 -1.81 1.95 -19.42
CA CYS A 67 -3.21 1.75 -19.05
C CYS A 67 -4.07 2.95 -19.46
N PRO A 68 -5.22 2.74 -20.12
CA PRO A 68 -6.09 3.84 -20.50
C PRO A 68 -6.70 4.50 -19.26
N THR A 69 -6.62 5.82 -19.19
CA THR A 69 -7.04 6.63 -18.04
C THR A 69 -8.53 6.55 -17.74
N GLY A 70 -9.36 6.17 -18.72
CA GLY A 70 -10.80 5.98 -18.57
C GLY A 70 -11.21 4.82 -17.67
N LEU A 71 -10.31 3.86 -17.39
CA LEU A 71 -10.62 2.67 -16.57
C LEU A 71 -10.51 2.91 -15.06
N LYS A 72 -10.16 4.13 -14.60
CA LYS A 72 -9.97 4.47 -13.17
C LYS A 72 -9.16 3.41 -12.40
N LEU A 73 -8.08 2.97 -13.02
CA LEU A 73 -7.18 1.96 -12.47
C LEU A 73 -6.24 2.59 -11.45
N SER A 74 -5.69 1.77 -10.56
CA SER A 74 -4.64 2.22 -9.65
C SER A 74 -3.41 2.68 -10.42
N PRO A 75 -2.59 3.60 -9.87
CA PRO A 75 -1.35 4.05 -10.49
C PRO A 75 -0.30 2.94 -10.67
N ARG A 76 -0.55 1.75 -10.10
CA ARG A 76 0.28 0.55 -10.21
C ARG A 76 -0.36 -0.58 -11.04
N ALA A 77 -1.43 -0.29 -11.75
CA ALA A 77 -2.05 -1.28 -12.63
C ALA A 77 -1.13 -1.59 -13.83
N VAL A 78 -1.13 -2.85 -14.24
CA VAL A 78 -0.37 -3.33 -15.40
C VAL A 78 -1.36 -3.64 -16.51
N CYS A 79 -1.16 -3.02 -17.67
CA CYS A 79 -1.95 -3.28 -18.86
C CYS A 79 -1.10 -3.98 -19.91
N LEU A 80 -1.62 -5.09 -20.43
CA LEU A 80 -1.00 -5.92 -21.44
C LEU A 80 -1.91 -5.94 -22.65
N TYR A 81 -1.37 -5.52 -23.79
CA TYR A 81 -1.99 -5.75 -25.08
C TYR A 81 -1.70 -7.17 -25.54
N VAL A 82 -2.72 -7.91 -25.97
CA VAL A 82 -2.58 -9.28 -26.47
C VAL A 82 -3.33 -9.41 -27.80
N PRO A 83 -2.66 -9.85 -28.88
CA PRO A 83 -3.32 -10.15 -30.16
C PRO A 83 -4.03 -11.51 -30.08
N SER A 84 -4.95 -11.66 -29.13
CA SER A 84 -5.82 -12.83 -28.98
C SER A 84 -7.19 -12.42 -28.47
N SER A 85 -8.21 -13.19 -28.85
CA SER A 85 -9.57 -12.96 -28.39
C SER A 85 -9.71 -13.25 -26.88
N VAL A 86 -10.63 -12.55 -26.21
CA VAL A 86 -10.95 -12.79 -24.80
C VAL A 86 -11.36 -14.25 -24.56
N ALA A 87 -12.08 -14.86 -25.50
CA ALA A 87 -12.53 -16.25 -25.41
C ALA A 87 -11.36 -17.24 -25.34
N SER A 88 -10.29 -16.98 -26.09
CA SER A 88 -9.06 -17.79 -26.08
C SER A 88 -8.22 -17.57 -24.82
N LEU A 89 -8.26 -16.36 -24.23
CA LEU A 89 -7.45 -15.99 -23.06
C LEU A 89 -8.03 -16.48 -21.73
N ARG A 90 -9.36 -16.49 -21.58
CA ARG A 90 -10.04 -16.92 -20.34
C ARG A 90 -9.58 -18.30 -19.83
N PRO A 91 -9.55 -19.38 -20.64
CA PRO A 91 -9.13 -20.69 -20.16
C PRO A 91 -7.63 -20.75 -19.81
N LEU A 92 -6.78 -20.02 -20.54
CA LEU A 92 -5.34 -19.96 -20.27
C LEU A 92 -5.06 -19.29 -18.91
N ILE A 93 -5.71 -18.16 -18.65
CA ILE A 93 -5.56 -17.43 -17.39
C ILE A 93 -6.20 -18.21 -16.24
N ALA A 94 -7.39 -18.77 -16.43
CA ALA A 94 -8.06 -19.58 -15.40
C ALA A 94 -7.24 -20.83 -15.03
N GLY A 95 -6.63 -21.50 -16.02
CA GLY A 95 -5.76 -22.64 -15.79
C GLY A 95 -4.49 -22.27 -15.02
N LYS A 96 -3.88 -21.11 -15.30
CA LYS A 96 -2.67 -20.65 -14.59
C LYS A 96 -2.95 -20.16 -13.18
N LEU A 97 -4.13 -19.59 -12.95
CA LEU A 97 -4.55 -19.08 -11.65
C LEU A 97 -5.43 -20.08 -10.88
N SER A 98 -5.48 -21.33 -11.31
CA SER A 98 -6.32 -22.37 -10.72
C SER A 98 -6.07 -22.48 -9.20
N GLY A 99 -7.15 -22.52 -8.41
CA GLY A 99 -7.08 -22.58 -6.95
C GLY A 99 -6.92 -21.22 -6.25
N ARG A 100 -6.55 -20.16 -6.98
CA ARG A 100 -6.49 -18.77 -6.46
C ARG A 100 -7.66 -17.90 -6.92
N THR A 101 -8.48 -18.39 -7.84
CA THR A 101 -9.65 -17.63 -8.33
C THR A 101 -10.77 -17.61 -7.29
N ALA A 102 -11.25 -16.42 -6.95
CA ALA A 102 -12.43 -16.24 -6.11
C ALA A 102 -13.70 -16.30 -6.98
N GLY A 103 -14.01 -17.50 -7.47
CA GLY A 103 -15.12 -17.78 -8.39
C GLY A 103 -14.72 -17.74 -9.88
N GLY A 104 -15.73 -17.74 -10.74
CA GLY A 104 -15.56 -17.72 -12.20
C GLY A 104 -15.45 -16.33 -12.80
N TRP A 105 -15.24 -16.27 -14.11
CA TRP A 105 -15.26 -15.03 -14.89
C TRP A 105 -16.61 -14.34 -14.80
N LYS A 106 -16.64 -13.08 -14.35
CA LYS A 106 -17.81 -12.20 -14.45
C LYS A 106 -17.73 -11.40 -15.74
N THR A 107 -18.71 -11.56 -16.61
CA THR A 107 -18.72 -10.92 -17.92
C THR A 107 -19.72 -9.77 -17.95
N SER A 108 -19.30 -8.60 -18.41
CA SER A 108 -20.16 -7.44 -18.61
C SER A 108 -19.84 -6.82 -19.97
N GLY A 109 -20.74 -7.01 -20.93
CA GLY A 109 -20.52 -6.59 -22.31
C GLY A 109 -19.26 -7.23 -22.92
N LYS A 110 -18.35 -6.40 -23.42
CA LYS A 110 -17.05 -6.82 -24.01
C LYS A 110 -15.95 -7.06 -22.98
N ALA A 111 -16.24 -6.91 -21.70
CA ALA A 111 -15.28 -7.05 -20.61
C ALA A 111 -15.55 -8.29 -19.76
N SER A 112 -14.49 -8.90 -19.22
CA SER A 112 -14.55 -10.05 -18.32
C SER A 112 -13.61 -9.81 -17.16
N THR A 113 -14.11 -9.93 -15.94
CA THR A 113 -13.32 -9.73 -14.73
C THR A 113 -13.22 -11.04 -13.96
N LEU A 114 -12.02 -11.37 -13.52
CA LEU A 114 -11.72 -12.48 -12.64
C LEU A 114 -11.10 -11.94 -11.35
N LEU A 115 -11.64 -12.35 -10.22
CA LEU A 115 -11.09 -12.00 -8.91
C LEU A 115 -10.08 -13.07 -8.49
N VAL A 116 -8.92 -12.62 -8.00
CA VAL A 116 -7.80 -13.51 -7.70
C VAL A 116 -7.29 -13.22 -6.29
N SER A 117 -7.28 -14.26 -5.47
CA SER A 117 -6.67 -14.26 -4.15
C SER A 117 -5.16 -14.43 -4.26
N GLN A 118 -4.41 -13.82 -3.33
CA GLN A 118 -2.95 -13.94 -3.32
C GLN A 118 -2.48 -15.39 -3.13
N LYS A 119 -3.23 -16.15 -2.33
CA LYS A 119 -3.04 -17.57 -2.04
C LYS A 119 -4.37 -18.30 -2.14
N ALA A 120 -4.33 -19.61 -2.38
CA ALA A 120 -5.53 -20.43 -2.44
C ALA A 120 -6.31 -20.34 -1.12
N GLY A 121 -7.62 -20.04 -1.20
CA GLY A 121 -8.47 -19.82 -0.02
C GLY A 121 -8.17 -18.55 0.79
N GLY A 122 -7.24 -17.71 0.33
CA GLY A 122 -6.84 -16.47 1.00
C GLY A 122 -7.66 -15.24 0.57
N PRO A 123 -7.37 -14.06 1.16
CA PRO A 123 -8.03 -12.82 0.81
C PRO A 123 -7.75 -12.40 -0.64
N LEU A 124 -8.69 -11.66 -1.22
CA LEU A 124 -8.54 -11.06 -2.56
C LEU A 124 -7.31 -10.16 -2.62
N GLY A 125 -6.46 -10.38 -3.62
CA GLY A 125 -5.25 -9.59 -3.83
C GLY A 125 -5.28 -8.76 -5.11
N ALA A 126 -5.87 -9.29 -6.17
CA ALA A 126 -5.89 -8.66 -7.48
C ALA A 126 -7.20 -8.96 -8.22
N PHE A 127 -7.48 -8.16 -9.24
CA PHE A 127 -8.43 -8.53 -10.28
C PHE A 127 -7.74 -8.53 -11.63
N VAL A 128 -8.17 -9.45 -12.49
CA VAL A 128 -7.77 -9.52 -13.89
C VAL A 128 -8.97 -9.13 -14.72
N LEU A 129 -8.87 -8.02 -15.44
CA LEU A 129 -9.89 -7.54 -16.37
C LEU A 129 -9.41 -7.80 -17.81
N LEU A 130 -10.19 -8.56 -18.56
CA LEU A 130 -10.05 -8.75 -20.00
C LEU A 130 -11.05 -7.85 -20.70
N SER A 131 -10.58 -6.92 -21.53
CA SER A 131 -11.43 -6.08 -22.37
C SER A 131 -11.14 -6.40 -23.82
N ALA A 132 -12.15 -6.80 -24.59
CA ALA A 132 -11.98 -6.99 -26.03
C ALA A 132 -11.84 -5.61 -26.71
N LEU A 133 -10.69 -5.36 -27.34
CA LEU A 133 -10.50 -4.19 -28.20
C LEU A 133 -11.22 -4.43 -29.54
N ASN A 134 -11.10 -5.65 -30.06
CA ASN A 134 -11.87 -6.20 -31.16
C ASN A 134 -11.98 -7.73 -31.01
N ASP A 135 -12.45 -8.43 -32.05
CA ASP A 135 -12.67 -9.88 -31.99
C ASP A 135 -11.37 -10.71 -31.95
N LYS A 136 -10.23 -10.08 -32.27
CA LYS A 136 -8.90 -10.72 -32.34
C LYS A 136 -7.90 -10.17 -31.32
N GLU A 137 -8.19 -9.02 -30.72
CA GLU A 137 -7.28 -8.29 -29.86
C GLU A 137 -7.95 -7.95 -28.53
N SER A 138 -7.20 -8.11 -27.44
CA SER A 138 -7.69 -7.89 -26.09
C SER A 138 -6.68 -7.09 -25.27
N LEU A 139 -7.22 -6.26 -24.39
CA LEU A 139 -6.48 -5.62 -23.32
C LEU A 139 -6.66 -6.46 -22.05
N VAL A 140 -5.57 -6.93 -21.48
CA VAL A 140 -5.53 -7.59 -20.18
C VAL A 140 -5.03 -6.57 -19.16
N VAL A 141 -5.82 -6.31 -18.14
CA VAL A 141 -5.48 -5.40 -17.05
C VAL A 141 -5.38 -6.20 -15.78
N VAL A 142 -4.25 -6.09 -15.10
CA VAL A 142 -4.03 -6.62 -13.75
C VAL A 142 -3.87 -5.44 -12.83
N ASP A 143 -4.76 -5.35 -11.86
CA ASP A 143 -4.69 -4.30 -10.85
C ASP A 143 -4.94 -4.94 -9.48
N ALA A 144 -4.39 -4.31 -8.45
CA ALA A 144 -4.70 -4.65 -7.09
C ALA A 144 -6.22 -4.60 -6.93
N ALA A 145 -6.78 -5.65 -6.32
CA ALA A 145 -8.15 -5.60 -5.87
C ALA A 145 -8.16 -4.59 -4.74
N GLN A 146 -8.38 -3.33 -5.11
CA GLN A 146 -9.09 -2.43 -4.24
C GLN A 146 -10.41 -3.15 -4.05
N ALA A 147 -10.58 -3.80 -2.91
CA ALA A 147 -11.91 -3.94 -2.40
C ALA A 147 -12.47 -2.52 -2.45
N LYS A 148 -13.30 -2.23 -3.46
CA LYS A 148 -14.43 -1.37 -3.22
C LYS A 148 -15.13 -2.09 -2.09
N VAL A 149 -14.75 -1.74 -0.88
CA VAL A 149 -15.65 -1.74 0.24
C VAL A 149 -16.76 -0.85 -0.29
N SER A 150 -17.74 -1.47 -0.96
CA SER A 150 -19.06 -0.88 -1.04
C SER A 150 -19.33 -0.52 0.39
N ALA A 151 -19.40 0.77 0.68
CA ALA A 151 -19.91 1.27 1.94
C ALA A 151 -21.38 0.84 1.98
N ALA A 152 -21.63 -0.45 2.21
CA ALA A 152 -22.75 -0.88 2.99
C ALA A 152 -22.56 -0.09 4.27
N LYS A 153 -23.43 0.91 4.46
CA LYS A 153 -23.51 1.71 5.68
C LYS A 153 -23.27 0.74 6.83
N PRO A 154 -22.11 0.80 7.52
CA PRO A 154 -21.83 -0.16 8.56
C PRO A 154 -22.96 -0.04 9.56
N ALA A 155 -23.59 -1.15 9.93
CA ALA A 155 -24.44 -1.15 11.11
C ALA A 155 -23.56 -0.59 12.23
N THR A 156 -23.98 0.53 12.83
CA THR A 156 -23.25 1.25 13.86
C THR A 156 -22.84 0.26 14.94
N PRO A 157 -21.54 -0.10 15.06
CA PRO A 157 -21.14 -1.16 15.97
C PRO A 157 -21.45 -0.76 17.40
N ALA A 158 -21.88 -1.71 18.23
CA ALA A 158 -22.19 -1.42 19.63
C ALA A 158 -20.97 -0.77 20.31
N GLY A 159 -21.17 0.42 20.90
CA GLY A 159 -20.12 1.18 21.60
C GLY A 159 -19.50 2.36 20.84
N VAL A 160 -19.81 2.56 19.55
CA VAL A 160 -19.41 3.80 18.86
C VAL A 160 -20.36 4.95 19.19
N THR A 161 -19.80 6.14 19.40
CA THR A 161 -20.58 7.36 19.63
C THR A 161 -20.89 8.01 18.28
N LYS A 162 -22.17 8.19 17.97
CA LYS A 162 -22.63 8.80 16.72
C LYS A 162 -22.03 10.19 16.52
N GLY A 163 -21.59 10.50 15.30
CA GLY A 163 -20.98 11.81 14.97
C GLY A 163 -19.52 12.00 15.40
N GLN A 164 -18.91 11.03 16.08
CA GLN A 164 -17.50 11.10 16.46
C GLN A 164 -16.59 10.43 15.41
N PRO A 165 -15.37 10.94 15.18
CA PRO A 165 -14.44 10.38 14.22
C PRO A 165 -13.73 9.13 14.77
N TYR A 166 -13.83 8.05 14.02
CA TYR A 166 -13.14 6.78 14.27
C TYR A 166 -12.24 6.42 13.10
N VAL A 167 -11.24 5.57 13.35
CA VAL A 167 -10.35 4.98 12.34
C VAL A 167 -10.35 3.47 12.47
N LEU A 168 -10.13 2.76 11.37
CA LEU A 168 -9.92 1.31 11.44
C LEU A 168 -8.47 1.05 11.82
N GLY A 169 -8.25 0.11 12.74
CA GLY A 169 -6.91 -0.30 13.13
C GLY A 169 -6.06 -0.80 11.96
N ARG A 170 -6.70 -1.37 10.93
CA ARG A 170 -6.03 -1.80 9.70
C ARG A 170 -5.47 -0.63 8.88
N ASP A 171 -6.11 0.54 8.95
CA ASP A 171 -5.71 1.72 8.17
C ASP A 171 -4.52 2.44 8.84
N LEU A 172 -4.26 2.13 10.12
CA LEU A 172 -3.08 2.62 10.85
C LEU A 172 -1.79 1.84 10.52
N ALA A 173 -1.87 0.85 9.62
CA ALA A 173 -0.71 0.06 9.22
C ALA A 173 0.42 0.97 8.70
N GLY A 174 1.61 0.80 9.24
CA GLY A 174 2.80 1.61 8.93
C GLY A 174 3.08 2.73 9.93
N VAL A 175 2.13 3.08 10.82
CA VAL A 175 2.39 3.99 11.96
C VAL A 175 2.11 3.32 13.31
N VAL A 176 1.15 2.39 13.34
CA VAL A 176 0.78 1.63 14.53
C VAL A 176 0.52 0.18 14.12
N SER A 177 1.21 -0.75 14.78
CA SER A 177 0.91 -2.17 14.72
C SER A 177 -0.28 -2.48 15.64
N VAL A 178 -1.34 -3.07 15.10
CA VAL A 178 -2.54 -3.47 15.85
C VAL A 178 -2.61 -4.99 15.89
N THR A 179 -2.54 -5.57 17.08
CA THR A 179 -2.60 -7.03 17.30
C THR A 179 -3.80 -7.37 18.16
N SER A 180 -4.67 -8.26 17.70
CA SER A 180 -5.76 -8.79 18.53
C SER A 180 -5.19 -9.78 19.57
N GLN A 181 -5.58 -9.62 20.82
CA GLN A 181 -5.19 -10.50 21.93
C GLN A 181 -6.33 -11.46 22.34
N GLY A 182 -7.45 -11.47 21.59
CA GLY A 182 -8.65 -12.22 21.95
C GLY A 182 -9.48 -11.55 23.06
N GLY A 183 -10.73 -12.01 23.24
CA GLY A 183 -11.64 -11.49 24.27
C GLY A 183 -12.00 -10.00 24.12
N GLY A 184 -11.89 -9.44 22.91
CA GLY A 184 -12.12 -8.00 22.66
C GLY A 184 -10.94 -7.10 23.05
N ASN A 185 -9.78 -7.67 23.40
CA ASN A 185 -8.57 -6.92 23.70
C ASN A 185 -7.70 -6.76 22.46
N TYR A 186 -7.14 -5.56 22.29
CA TYR A 186 -6.24 -5.21 21.21
C TYR A 186 -5.02 -4.50 21.76
N ARG A 187 -3.84 -4.87 21.27
CA ARG A 187 -2.58 -4.21 21.58
C ARG A 187 -2.18 -3.36 20.39
N LEU A 188 -2.02 -2.07 20.62
CA LEU A 188 -1.50 -1.10 19.67
C LEU A 188 -0.05 -0.80 20.03
N THR A 189 0.84 -0.76 19.05
CA THR A 189 2.26 -0.49 19.28
C THR A 189 2.81 0.41 18.18
N THR A 190 3.44 1.52 18.55
CA THR A 190 4.15 2.41 17.61
C THR A 190 5.57 1.91 17.40
N GLU A 191 6.24 2.40 16.35
CA GLU A 191 7.65 2.11 16.09
C GLU A 191 8.56 2.59 17.23
N ASP A 192 8.24 3.75 17.82
CA ASP A 192 8.93 4.31 18.99
C ASP A 192 8.76 3.48 20.27
N GLY A 193 8.06 2.34 20.21
CA GLY A 193 7.90 1.41 21.33
C GLY A 193 6.78 1.78 22.30
N SER A 194 5.95 2.78 21.98
CA SER A 194 4.77 3.09 22.79
C SER A 194 3.73 1.99 22.64
N VAL A 195 3.21 1.50 23.75
CA VAL A 195 2.24 0.40 23.78
C VAL A 195 0.95 0.90 24.41
N LEU A 196 -0.18 0.59 23.77
CA LEU A 196 -1.50 0.81 24.32
C LEU A 196 -2.33 -0.46 24.15
N THR A 197 -2.73 -1.06 25.26
CA THR A 197 -3.68 -2.18 25.29
C THR A 197 -5.07 -1.64 25.58
N VAL A 198 -6.01 -1.95 24.71
CA VAL A 198 -7.38 -1.43 24.78
C VAL A 198 -8.37 -2.59 24.75
N THR A 199 -9.49 -2.39 25.45
CA THR A 199 -10.59 -3.34 25.44
C THR A 199 -11.80 -2.70 24.76
N VAL A 200 -12.38 -3.40 23.79
CA VAL A 200 -13.60 -2.97 23.11
C VAL A 200 -14.70 -2.69 24.13
N GLY A 201 -15.40 -1.56 23.97
CA GLY A 201 -16.47 -1.11 24.86
C GLY A 201 -16.01 -0.49 26.18
N ARG A 202 -14.70 -0.37 26.44
CA ARG A 202 -14.16 0.26 27.65
C ARG A 202 -13.32 1.48 27.32
N LYS A 203 -13.45 2.53 28.13
CA LYS A 203 -12.59 3.72 28.06
C LYS A 203 -11.25 3.52 28.75
N ALA A 204 -11.19 2.64 29.74
CA ALA A 204 -9.93 2.28 30.39
C ALA A 204 -9.03 1.53 29.40
N ALA A 205 -7.82 2.03 29.20
CA ALA A 205 -6.75 1.42 28.43
C ALA A 205 -5.49 1.33 29.29
N GLN A 206 -4.56 0.44 28.91
CA GLN A 206 -3.29 0.27 29.60
C GLN A 206 -2.15 0.72 28.70
N THR A 207 -1.31 1.61 29.20
CA THR A 207 -0.03 1.96 28.57
C THR A 207 1.11 1.22 29.26
N SER A 208 2.31 1.29 28.69
CA SER A 208 3.54 0.87 29.37
C SER A 208 3.77 1.59 30.71
N ASN A 209 3.19 2.78 30.89
CA ASN A 209 3.38 3.63 32.07
C ASN A 209 2.19 3.57 33.06
N GLY A 210 1.19 2.72 32.81
CA GLY A 210 0.01 2.56 33.66
C GLY A 210 -1.32 2.77 32.92
N THR A 211 -2.41 2.82 33.67
CA THR A 211 -3.77 2.96 33.11
C THR A 211 -4.02 4.37 32.59
N VAL A 212 -4.56 4.48 31.38
CA VAL A 212 -5.00 5.74 30.76
C VAL A 212 -6.47 5.65 30.42
N GLU A 213 -7.20 6.75 30.55
CA GLU A 213 -8.59 6.84 30.14
C GLU A 213 -8.69 7.43 28.73
N LEU A 214 -9.32 6.68 27.83
CA LEU A 214 -9.62 7.12 26.47
C LEU A 214 -10.87 8.01 26.48
N PRO A 215 -10.90 9.10 25.67
CA PRO A 215 -12.07 9.96 25.58
C PRO A 215 -13.35 9.20 25.19
N LEU A 216 -13.19 8.20 24.31
CA LEU A 216 -14.23 7.35 23.78
C LEU A 216 -13.80 5.88 23.85
N ALA A 217 -14.77 4.98 23.95
CA ALA A 217 -14.50 3.56 23.94
C ALA A 217 -14.18 3.08 22.51
N PRO A 218 -13.18 2.21 22.32
CA PRO A 218 -12.97 1.50 21.06
C PRO A 218 -14.11 0.53 20.77
N ALA A 219 -14.36 0.27 19.49
CA ALA A 219 -15.36 -0.66 19.01
C ALA A 219 -14.73 -1.73 18.10
N THR A 220 -15.53 -2.70 17.66
CA THR A 220 -15.13 -3.72 16.70
C THR A 220 -16.23 -3.91 15.66
N ASP A 221 -15.87 -4.08 14.39
CA ASP A 221 -16.82 -4.51 13.34
C ASP A 221 -16.99 -6.04 13.28
N GLY A 222 -16.45 -6.76 14.28
CA GLY A 222 -16.42 -8.22 14.34
C GLY A 222 -15.12 -8.82 13.78
N THR A 223 -14.31 -8.04 13.05
CA THR A 223 -13.02 -8.50 12.51
C THR A 223 -11.88 -7.51 12.77
N ASN A 224 -12.19 -6.22 12.86
CA ASN A 224 -11.23 -5.12 12.92
C ASN A 224 -11.57 -4.21 14.09
N LEU A 225 -10.52 -3.73 14.75
CA LEU A 225 -10.61 -2.66 15.73
C LEU A 225 -11.08 -1.37 15.03
N ILE A 226 -12.07 -0.72 15.61
CA ILE A 226 -12.49 0.64 15.30
C ILE A 226 -12.05 1.50 16.48
N PHE A 227 -11.05 2.36 16.25
CA PHE A 227 -10.40 3.12 17.31
C PHE A 227 -10.78 4.61 17.24
N PRO A 228 -11.06 5.28 18.36
CA PRO A 228 -11.36 6.71 18.35
C PRO A 228 -10.13 7.51 17.96
N LEU A 229 -10.32 8.49 17.08
CA LEU A 229 -9.23 9.32 16.58
C LEU A 229 -8.47 10.05 17.72
N ASP A 230 -9.21 10.63 18.67
CA ASP A 230 -8.61 11.34 19.80
C ASP A 230 -7.80 10.42 20.72
N GLY A 231 -8.10 9.12 20.72
CA GLY A 231 -7.34 8.11 21.47
C GLY A 231 -5.93 7.89 20.93
N LEU A 232 -5.65 8.27 19.68
CA LEU A 232 -4.30 8.14 19.09
C LEU A 232 -3.30 9.07 19.77
N ARG A 233 -3.76 10.18 20.36
CA ARG A 233 -2.88 11.05 21.15
C ARG A 233 -2.32 10.33 22.39
N SER A 234 -3.07 9.39 22.96
CA SER A 234 -2.60 8.55 24.07
C SER A 234 -1.48 7.59 23.67
N LEU A 235 -1.27 7.36 22.37
CA LEU A 235 -0.15 6.63 21.78
C LEU A 235 1.02 7.54 21.39
N GLY A 236 0.93 8.86 21.66
CA GLY A 236 1.91 9.85 21.23
C GLY A 236 1.77 10.29 19.77
N CYS A 237 0.70 9.86 19.08
CA CYS A 237 0.48 10.26 17.70
C CYS A 237 -0.12 11.67 17.61
N THR A 238 0.33 12.44 16.62
CA THR A 238 -0.26 13.73 16.24
C THR A 238 -1.26 13.53 15.10
N VAL A 239 -2.36 14.27 15.14
CA VAL A 239 -3.39 14.22 14.10
C VAL A 239 -3.56 15.59 13.47
N THR A 240 -3.30 15.68 12.18
CA THR A 240 -3.38 16.92 11.40
C THR A 240 -4.55 16.83 10.41
N PRO A 241 -5.61 17.63 10.58
CA PRO A 241 -6.73 17.68 9.64
C PRO A 241 -6.28 18.24 8.27
N ALA A 242 -6.75 17.64 7.18
CA ALA A 242 -6.52 18.08 5.81
C ALA A 242 -7.82 17.98 4.99
N GLY A 243 -8.78 18.86 5.31
CA GLY A 243 -10.10 18.87 4.68
C GLY A 243 -10.94 17.65 5.11
N THR A 244 -11.33 16.82 4.15
CA THR A 244 -12.08 15.56 4.41
C THR A 244 -11.19 14.37 4.78
N ASN A 245 -9.87 14.55 4.67
CA ASN A 245 -8.86 13.59 5.08
C ASN A 245 -8.12 14.12 6.31
N LEU A 246 -7.37 13.26 6.98
CA LEU A 246 -6.48 13.61 8.07
C LEU A 246 -5.18 12.84 7.96
N THR A 247 -4.10 13.41 8.48
CA THR A 247 -2.82 12.72 8.59
C THR A 247 -2.60 12.36 10.05
N VAL A 248 -2.31 11.10 10.32
CA VAL A 248 -1.86 10.64 11.64
C VAL A 248 -0.36 10.41 11.53
N ALA A 249 0.41 11.09 12.37
CA ALA A 249 1.85 10.88 12.47
C ALA A 249 2.20 10.34 13.86
N CYS A 250 2.88 9.20 13.90
CA CYS A 250 3.37 8.57 15.12
C CYS A 250 4.89 8.42 14.96
N GLY A 251 5.67 9.30 15.58
CA GLY A 251 7.13 9.33 15.37
C GLY A 251 7.51 9.92 14.01
N ALA A 252 8.43 9.24 13.31
CA ALA A 252 8.91 9.66 11.99
C ALA A 252 7.94 9.32 10.84
N ASP A 253 6.98 8.43 11.09
CA ASP A 253 6.04 7.93 10.09
C ASP A 253 4.69 8.62 10.18
N SER A 254 4.07 8.78 9.02
CA SER A 254 2.76 9.42 8.88
C SER A 254 1.90 8.71 7.85
N VAL A 255 0.61 8.60 8.12
CA VAL A 255 -0.38 7.99 7.23
C VAL A 255 -1.55 8.94 7.00
N GLY A 256 -1.97 9.08 5.74
CA GLY A 256 -3.19 9.79 5.36
C GLY A 256 -4.40 8.87 5.47
N LEU A 257 -5.40 9.27 6.24
CA LEU A 257 -6.62 8.51 6.54
C LEU A 257 -7.86 9.33 6.22
N ARG A 258 -8.95 8.61 5.99
CA ARG A 258 -10.28 9.20 5.99
C ARG A 258 -11.05 8.67 7.21
N PRO A 259 -11.42 9.53 8.17
CA PRO A 259 -12.14 9.08 9.36
C PRO A 259 -13.53 8.55 9.00
N ILE A 260 -13.96 7.55 9.75
CA ILE A 260 -15.30 7.00 9.74
C ILE A 260 -16.12 7.78 10.76
N VAL A 261 -17.22 8.37 10.30
CA VAL A 261 -18.21 9.00 11.17
C VAL A 261 -19.49 8.17 11.03
N PHE A 262 -19.99 7.66 12.15
CA PHE A 262 -21.22 6.85 12.21
C PHE A 262 -22.47 7.71 12.40
#